data_AF-A0A4R8WCV7-F1
#
_entry.id   AF-A0A4R8WCV7-F1
#
_cell.length_a   1.000
_cell.length_b   1.000
_cell.length_c   1.000
_cell.angle_alpha   90.00
_cell.angle_beta   90.00
_cell.angle_gamma   90.00
#
_symmetry.space_group_name_H-M   'P 1'
#
loop_
_entity.id
_entity.type
_entity.pdbx_description
1 polymer ?
#
loop_
_entity_poly.entity_id
_entity_poly.type
_entity_poly.pdbx_seq_one_letter_code
_entity_poly.pdbx_strand_id
1 'polypeptide(L)'
;MTHIGKASKYTTTKTRQRPLIATAITSAVVIAVVTGGSIAASAHNDNGDSTTSSASVQKKSSSDSRWWQDKTNDRRSHDSEKRTAGSSQPYRPTPTTPPATTPPVTTSPVDTPQVTTQPVTTPAVTTPAVAAPAVAAPAQSGTWPTAATTGYPAGTNLKPSDGITVTTDGAVYDGVEFNGDVTIEANNVTIRNSKVNGRIDIRAPYANLLVQRVEIAGPGAGYTTKYPGIGYDNFTADGVNIHGWGDGAMFDSNVTIKNSWIHDIPVSGDSHNQAILSLGGPNFTIVNNRLDAGNEGNFTAALSFLNQWDAFTNTLVQGNLFNGGGYCVYGGGEDKGNAARPSSNVQFLDNTFGSEKNPKCGYYGPVTAFDAGGAGNVWSGNAMANGTAVTAP
;
A
#
# COMPACT_ATOMS: atom_id res chain seq x y z
N MET A 1 47.91 7.41 -54.17
CA MET A 1 48.64 8.58 -54.71
C MET A 1 47.76 9.82 -54.52
N THR A 2 48.22 10.72 -53.65
CA THR A 2 48.12 12.20 -53.65
C THR A 2 46.81 12.93 -53.99
N HIS A 3 46.27 13.68 -53.01
CA HIS A 3 45.86 15.11 -53.06
C HIS A 3 45.27 15.52 -51.69
N ILE A 4 45.94 16.30 -50.83
CA ILE A 4 46.07 17.79 -50.69
C ILE A 4 44.80 18.55 -50.24
N GLY A 5 44.90 19.22 -49.07
CA GLY A 5 44.19 20.46 -48.67
C GLY A 5 42.94 20.25 -47.80
N LYS A 6 42.65 21.00 -46.72
CA LYS A 6 43.14 22.26 -46.15
C LYS A 6 42.79 22.28 -44.65
N ALA A 7 43.65 22.90 -43.84
CA ALA A 7 43.38 23.30 -42.47
C ALA A 7 42.48 24.55 -42.41
N SER A 8 41.59 24.62 -41.42
CA SER A 8 40.91 25.85 -41.01
C SER A 8 40.95 25.98 -39.49
N LYS A 9 41.45 27.13 -39.02
CA LYS A 9 41.53 27.57 -37.62
C LYS A 9 40.24 28.27 -37.23
N TYR A 10 39.67 27.97 -36.06
CA TYR A 10 38.85 28.91 -35.26
C TYR A 10 39.01 28.52 -33.77
N THR A 11 39.90 29.17 -33.02
CA THR A 11 39.72 30.38 -32.19
C THR A 11 38.80 30.20 -31.00
N THR A 12 39.43 30.14 -29.83
CA THR A 12 38.88 30.10 -28.47
C THR A 12 38.23 31.44 -28.11
N THR A 13 36.97 31.43 -27.66
CA THR A 13 36.33 32.61 -27.07
C THR A 13 35.97 32.33 -25.61
N LYS A 14 36.77 32.92 -24.71
CA LYS A 14 36.41 33.16 -23.30
C LYS A 14 35.34 34.25 -23.26
N THR A 15 34.24 34.03 -22.56
CA THR A 15 33.36 35.11 -22.13
C THR A 15 33.01 34.97 -20.65
N ARG A 16 33.05 36.13 -20.00
CA ARG A 16 33.17 36.38 -18.57
C ARG A 16 31.90 36.07 -17.79
N GLN A 17 32.08 35.57 -16.57
CA GLN A 17 31.11 35.65 -15.49
C GLN A 17 30.80 37.10 -15.13
N ARG A 18 29.53 37.40 -14.85
CA ARG A 18 29.07 38.55 -14.08
C ARG A 18 28.01 38.10 -13.05
N PRO A 19 27.98 38.72 -11.86
CA PRO A 19 27.27 38.19 -10.69
C PRO A 19 25.80 38.62 -10.69
N LEU A 20 24.93 37.76 -10.14
CA LEU A 20 23.58 38.13 -9.75
C LEU A 20 23.54 38.36 -8.23
N ILE A 21 22.95 39.49 -7.90
CA ILE A 21 22.87 40.15 -6.60
C ILE A 21 21.87 39.40 -5.73
N ALA A 22 22.29 38.98 -4.54
CA ALA A 22 21.42 38.48 -3.49
C ALA A 22 20.87 39.67 -2.68
N THR A 23 19.54 39.83 -2.68
CA THR A 23 18.85 40.78 -1.80
C THR A 23 18.61 40.10 -0.45
N ALA A 24 19.36 40.52 0.58
CA ALA A 24 19.13 40.13 1.96
C ALA A 24 18.02 40.99 2.57
N ILE A 25 16.97 40.35 3.09
CA ILE A 25 15.98 41.00 3.96
C ILE A 25 16.43 40.78 5.40
N THR A 26 16.97 41.84 6.01
CA THR A 26 17.23 41.93 7.45
C THR A 26 15.93 42.27 8.19
N SER A 27 15.42 41.33 9.00
CA SER A 27 14.43 41.65 10.04
C SER A 27 15.16 41.85 11.36
N ALA A 28 15.14 43.08 11.87
CA ALA A 28 15.66 43.45 13.17
C ALA A 28 14.71 42.94 14.28
N VAL A 29 15.25 42.18 15.23
CA VAL A 29 14.60 41.86 16.51
C VAL A 29 14.96 42.98 17.49
N VAL A 30 13.96 43.69 17.98
CA VAL A 30 14.08 44.64 19.09
C VAL A 30 14.03 43.85 20.40
N ILE A 31 15.11 43.92 21.17
CA ILE A 31 15.17 43.48 22.56
C ILE A 31 14.66 44.63 23.42
N ALA A 32 13.56 44.41 24.15
CA ALA A 32 13.16 45.25 25.26
C ALA A 32 13.21 44.42 26.55
N VAL A 33 14.24 44.68 27.35
CA VAL A 33 14.31 44.29 28.76
C VAL A 33 13.70 45.45 29.56
N VAL A 34 12.65 45.19 30.34
CA VAL A 34 12.31 46.03 31.49
C VAL A 34 12.03 45.13 32.69
N THR A 35 12.75 45.46 33.75
CA THR A 35 12.82 44.88 35.07
C THR A 35 11.60 45.17 35.94
N GLY A 36 11.29 44.26 36.86
CA GLY A 36 10.99 44.64 38.26
C GLY A 36 9.67 44.16 38.86
N GLY A 37 9.77 43.51 40.02
CA GLY A 37 8.92 43.84 41.16
C GLY A 37 7.88 42.81 41.60
N SER A 38 8.23 42.01 42.60
CA SER A 38 7.33 41.22 43.46
C SER A 38 6.47 42.10 44.38
N ILE A 39 5.25 41.68 44.74
CA ILE A 39 4.69 41.68 46.11
C ILE A 39 3.36 40.93 46.20
N ALA A 40 3.09 40.40 47.40
CA ALA A 40 2.08 39.43 47.79
C ALA A 40 0.82 40.05 48.46
N ALA A 41 -0.15 39.18 48.74
CA ALA A 41 -1.22 39.28 49.78
C ALA A 41 -2.33 40.33 49.55
N SER A 42 -3.58 40.22 49.99
CA SER A 42 -4.39 39.21 50.70
C SER A 42 -5.85 39.73 50.76
N ALA A 43 -6.82 38.80 50.79
CA ALA A 43 -8.15 38.80 51.43
C ALA A 43 -9.10 40.03 51.47
N HIS A 44 -10.38 39.83 51.05
CA HIS A 44 -11.64 39.84 51.86
C HIS A 44 -12.86 39.81 50.91
N ASN A 45 -13.69 38.75 50.88
CA ASN A 45 -14.94 38.49 51.64
C ASN A 45 -16.03 39.59 51.58
N ASP A 46 -17.15 39.35 50.87
CA ASP A 46 -18.43 38.90 51.46
C ASP A 46 -19.62 38.87 50.47
N ASN A 47 -20.39 37.78 50.57
CA ASN A 47 -21.84 37.58 50.46
C ASN A 47 -22.68 38.04 49.24
N GLY A 48 -23.45 37.09 48.68
CA GLY A 48 -24.71 37.38 47.99
C GLY A 48 -25.17 36.38 46.92
N ASP A 49 -25.75 35.26 47.37
CA ASP A 49 -26.78 34.39 46.76
C ASP A 49 -27.22 34.61 45.28
N SER A 50 -27.09 33.58 44.43
CA SER A 50 -28.19 32.91 43.69
C SER A 50 -27.80 32.23 42.36
N THR A 51 -28.26 30.98 42.25
CA THR A 51 -28.62 30.18 41.04
C THR A 51 -27.61 29.86 39.93
N THR A 52 -27.20 28.57 39.94
CA THR A 52 -27.14 27.63 38.81
C THR A 52 -26.27 27.97 37.58
N SER A 53 -25.05 27.41 37.53
CA SER A 53 -24.59 26.45 36.50
C SER A 53 -23.08 26.26 36.64
N SER A 54 -22.67 25.03 36.91
CA SER A 54 -21.26 24.64 37.01
C SER A 54 -20.61 24.64 35.63
N ALA A 55 -19.83 25.70 35.34
CA ALA A 55 -18.84 25.71 34.28
C ALA A 55 -17.57 25.01 34.77
N SER A 56 -17.31 23.81 34.28
CA SER A 56 -16.03 23.11 34.44
C SER A 56 -15.19 23.26 33.18
N VAL A 57 -13.98 23.78 33.41
CA VAL A 57 -12.77 23.80 32.59
C VAL A 57 -12.77 22.81 31.40
N GLN A 58 -12.86 23.34 30.18
CA GLN A 58 -12.55 22.59 28.97
C GLN A 58 -11.03 22.54 28.77
N LYS A 59 -10.45 21.36 29.01
CA LYS A 59 -9.18 20.95 28.40
C LYS A 59 -9.39 20.93 26.88
N LYS A 60 -8.59 21.70 26.16
CA LYS A 60 -8.57 21.71 24.69
C LYS A 60 -7.94 20.40 24.21
N SER A 61 -8.74 19.38 23.91
CA SER A 61 -8.31 18.23 23.09
C SER A 61 -8.52 18.60 21.62
N SER A 62 -7.43 18.68 20.86
CA SER A 62 -7.51 18.74 19.40
C SER A 62 -7.78 17.33 18.87
N SER A 63 -9.06 16.99 18.75
CA SER A 63 -9.53 15.88 17.92
C SER A 63 -10.33 16.47 16.76
N ASP A 64 -9.71 16.57 15.59
CA ASP A 64 -10.45 16.79 14.34
C ASP A 64 -9.78 16.01 13.21
N SER A 65 -10.15 14.74 13.11
CA SER A 65 -9.96 13.92 11.92
C SER A 65 -11.33 13.73 11.26
N ARG A 66 -11.74 14.72 10.46
CA ARG A 66 -12.98 14.71 9.67
C ARG A 66 -12.71 15.11 8.22
N TRP A 67 -11.98 14.28 7.48
CA TRP A 67 -11.83 14.48 6.03
C TRP A 67 -11.71 13.16 5.25
N TRP A 68 -12.68 12.27 5.40
CA TRP A 68 -12.90 11.14 4.47
C TRP A 68 -14.40 10.81 4.38
N GLN A 69 -15.14 11.68 3.68
CA GLN A 69 -16.40 11.33 3.04
C GLN A 69 -16.42 12.06 1.71
N ASP A 70 -16.02 11.38 0.63
CA ASP A 70 -16.79 11.38 -0.63
C ASP A 70 -16.23 10.31 -1.58
N LYS A 71 -17.15 9.57 -2.21
CA LYS A 71 -16.99 8.67 -3.37
C LYS A 71 -16.27 7.33 -3.23
N THR A 72 -16.83 6.44 -2.40
CA THR A 72 -16.95 5.02 -2.77
C THR A 72 -18.33 4.53 -2.34
N ASN A 73 -19.37 4.96 -3.03
CA ASN A 73 -20.69 4.39 -2.85
C ASN A 73 -21.31 4.11 -4.21
N ASP A 74 -20.94 2.98 -4.79
CA ASP A 74 -21.72 2.37 -5.85
C ASP A 74 -21.79 0.86 -5.63
N ARG A 75 -22.51 0.47 -4.58
CA ARG A 75 -22.99 -0.91 -4.40
C ARG A 75 -24.39 -0.92 -3.78
N ARG A 76 -25.35 -1.32 -4.62
CA ARG A 76 -26.67 -1.91 -4.34
C ARG A 76 -27.74 -1.03 -3.70
N SER A 77 -28.70 -0.63 -4.55
CA SER A 77 -30.13 -0.75 -4.28
C SER A 77 -30.88 -0.59 -5.61
N HIS A 78 -31.32 -1.71 -6.19
CA HIS A 78 -32.39 -1.67 -7.20
C HIS A 78 -33.69 -1.81 -6.43
N ASP A 79 -34.31 -0.67 -6.13
CA ASP A 79 -35.71 -0.63 -5.75
C ASP A 79 -36.56 -0.01 -6.85
N SER A 80 -37.73 -0.61 -6.97
CA SER A 80 -38.83 -0.35 -7.87
C SER A 80 -39.15 1.13 -8.10
N GLU A 81 -39.19 1.54 -9.36
CA GLU A 81 -39.99 2.69 -9.78
C GLU A 81 -41.06 2.31 -10.80
N LYS A 82 -42.28 2.58 -10.36
CA LYS A 82 -43.56 2.47 -11.02
C LYS A 82 -43.63 3.52 -12.15
N ARG A 83 -43.78 3.08 -13.40
CA ARG A 83 -44.24 3.95 -14.50
C ARG A 83 -45.48 3.35 -15.16
N THR A 84 -46.55 4.10 -15.10
CA THR A 84 -47.83 3.88 -15.79
C THR A 84 -47.77 4.52 -17.18
N ALA A 85 -48.07 3.75 -18.24
CA ALA A 85 -48.90 4.14 -19.40
C ALA A 85 -48.63 3.22 -20.61
N GLY A 86 -49.70 2.73 -21.25
CA GLY A 86 -49.63 2.14 -22.60
C GLY A 86 -50.37 0.81 -22.75
N SER A 87 -51.71 0.86 -22.84
CA SER A 87 -52.54 -0.29 -23.21
C SER A 87 -52.36 -0.64 -24.70
N SER A 88 -51.83 -1.83 -24.99
CA SER A 88 -52.12 -2.54 -26.24
C SER A 88 -52.09 -4.05 -25.98
N GLN A 89 -53.22 -4.71 -26.28
CA GLN A 89 -53.46 -6.14 -26.09
C GLN A 89 -52.66 -6.98 -27.10
N PRO A 90 -51.99 -8.07 -26.70
CA PRO A 90 -51.52 -9.06 -27.65
C PRO A 90 -52.54 -10.20 -27.83
N TYR A 91 -52.77 -10.52 -29.11
CA TYR A 91 -53.54 -11.62 -29.65
C TYR A 91 -53.06 -12.99 -29.11
N ARG A 92 -54.01 -13.82 -28.67
CA ARG A 92 -53.78 -15.20 -28.18
C ARG A 92 -53.92 -16.19 -29.35
N PRO A 93 -52.89 -16.96 -29.73
CA PRO A 93 -53.06 -18.05 -30.68
C PRO A 93 -53.65 -19.30 -30.00
N THR A 94 -54.50 -19.99 -30.76
CA THR A 94 -55.18 -21.25 -30.44
C THR A 94 -54.19 -22.43 -30.42
N PRO A 95 -54.33 -23.44 -29.54
CA PRO A 95 -53.41 -24.58 -29.51
C PRO A 95 -53.65 -25.51 -30.71
N THR A 96 -52.57 -25.90 -31.39
CA THR A 96 -52.59 -26.91 -32.47
C THR A 96 -52.11 -28.26 -31.91
N THR A 97 -52.85 -29.33 -32.20
CA THR A 97 -52.58 -30.71 -31.79
C THR A 97 -51.36 -31.30 -32.53
N PRO A 98 -50.46 -32.06 -31.88
CA PRO A 98 -49.34 -32.72 -32.55
C PRO A 98 -49.78 -33.93 -33.41
N PRO A 99 -49.08 -34.27 -34.52
CA PRO A 99 -49.37 -35.47 -35.29
C PRO A 99 -48.85 -36.75 -34.63
N ALA A 100 -49.55 -37.86 -34.86
CA ALA A 100 -49.21 -39.19 -34.39
C ALA A 100 -47.92 -39.73 -35.02
N THR A 101 -47.00 -40.23 -34.18
CA THR A 101 -45.75 -40.88 -34.59
C THR A 101 -45.94 -42.37 -34.85
N THR A 102 -45.47 -42.83 -36.01
CA THR A 102 -45.39 -44.25 -36.43
C THR A 102 -44.35 -45.02 -35.60
N PRO A 103 -44.57 -46.29 -35.24
CA PRO A 103 -43.60 -47.08 -34.47
C PRO A 103 -42.36 -47.48 -35.28
N PRO A 104 -41.18 -47.61 -34.63
CA PRO A 104 -39.93 -47.97 -35.31
C PRO A 104 -39.82 -49.49 -35.54
N VAL A 105 -39.21 -49.84 -36.68
CA VAL A 105 -38.86 -51.22 -37.07
C VAL A 105 -37.65 -51.68 -36.26
N THR A 106 -37.78 -52.87 -35.66
CA THR A 106 -36.76 -53.53 -34.85
C THR A 106 -35.73 -54.20 -35.76
N THR A 107 -34.44 -53.89 -35.58
CA THR A 107 -33.33 -54.68 -36.13
C THR A 107 -32.52 -55.26 -34.96
N SER A 108 -32.16 -56.53 -35.08
CA SER A 108 -31.42 -57.30 -34.07
C SER A 108 -29.97 -56.79 -33.91
N PRO A 109 -29.43 -56.75 -32.68
CA PRO A 109 -28.06 -56.34 -32.45
C PRO A 109 -27.04 -57.40 -32.90
N VAL A 110 -25.95 -56.92 -33.50
CA VAL A 110 -24.74 -57.70 -33.81
C VAL A 110 -23.83 -57.69 -32.57
N ASP A 111 -23.46 -58.88 -32.09
CA ASP A 111 -22.55 -59.05 -30.95
C ASP A 111 -21.18 -58.42 -31.25
N THR A 112 -20.83 -57.40 -30.45
CA THR A 112 -19.50 -56.80 -30.41
C THR A 112 -18.82 -57.23 -29.10
N PRO A 113 -17.55 -57.67 -29.10
CA PRO A 113 -16.89 -58.12 -27.88
C PRO A 113 -16.74 -56.98 -26.86
N GLN A 114 -17.23 -57.22 -25.65
CA GLN A 114 -17.18 -56.31 -24.50
C GLN A 114 -15.73 -56.20 -23.98
N VAL A 115 -15.11 -55.03 -24.18
CA VAL A 115 -13.87 -54.66 -23.48
C VAL A 115 -14.27 -54.13 -22.10
N THR A 116 -13.95 -54.90 -21.06
CA THR A 116 -14.16 -54.51 -19.66
C THR A 116 -13.17 -53.41 -19.28
N THR A 117 -13.58 -52.14 -19.36
CA THR A 117 -12.81 -51.02 -18.79
C THR A 117 -13.11 -50.93 -17.29
N GLN A 118 -12.07 -51.13 -16.48
CA GLN A 118 -12.14 -50.89 -15.05
C GLN A 118 -12.43 -49.39 -14.79
N PRO A 119 -13.22 -49.05 -13.75
CA PRO A 119 -13.40 -47.67 -13.36
C PRO A 119 -12.06 -47.11 -12.88
N VAL A 120 -11.49 -46.18 -13.66
CA VAL A 120 -10.34 -45.37 -13.24
C VAL A 120 -10.85 -44.42 -12.17
N THR A 121 -10.48 -44.68 -10.92
CA THR A 121 -10.68 -43.74 -9.82
C THR A 121 -9.81 -42.51 -10.07
N THR A 122 -10.42 -41.40 -10.49
CA THR A 122 -9.76 -40.10 -10.54
C THR A 122 -9.21 -39.78 -9.14
N PRO A 123 -7.88 -39.63 -8.97
CA PRO A 123 -7.33 -39.23 -7.68
C PRO A 123 -7.92 -37.87 -7.31
N ALA A 124 -8.42 -37.74 -6.08
CA ALA A 124 -8.77 -36.45 -5.53
C ALA A 124 -7.54 -35.54 -5.61
N VAL A 125 -7.67 -34.40 -6.30
CA VAL A 125 -6.67 -33.34 -6.28
C VAL A 125 -6.72 -32.75 -4.87
N THR A 126 -5.90 -33.29 -3.97
CA THR A 126 -5.65 -32.64 -2.69
C THR A 126 -4.82 -31.42 -2.99
N THR A 127 -5.45 -30.26 -3.06
CA THR A 127 -4.76 -28.96 -3.01
C THR A 127 -3.86 -29.00 -1.78
N PRO A 128 -2.52 -28.89 -1.92
CA PRO A 128 -1.64 -28.85 -0.77
C PRO A 128 -2.06 -27.69 0.10
N ALA A 129 -2.32 -27.93 1.39
CA ALA A 129 -2.45 -26.86 2.35
C ALA A 129 -1.17 -26.02 2.24
N VAL A 130 -1.32 -24.73 1.91
CA VAL A 130 -0.22 -23.77 1.93
C VAL A 130 0.27 -23.74 3.36
N ALA A 131 1.40 -24.41 3.63
CA ALA A 131 2.06 -24.34 4.91
C ALA A 131 2.34 -22.86 5.21
N ALA A 132 2.01 -22.42 6.42
CA ALA A 132 2.40 -21.09 6.88
C ALA A 132 3.91 -20.90 6.60
N PRO A 133 4.32 -19.79 5.97
CA PRO A 133 5.72 -19.59 5.60
C PRO A 133 6.58 -19.76 6.85
N ALA A 134 7.57 -20.65 6.77
CA ALA A 134 8.54 -20.83 7.84
C ALA A 134 9.16 -19.46 8.15
N VAL A 135 9.17 -19.10 9.44
CA VAL A 135 9.78 -17.87 9.94
C VAL A 135 11.23 -17.83 9.46
N ALA A 136 11.52 -16.95 8.50
CA ALA A 136 12.86 -16.79 7.99
C ALA A 136 13.76 -16.29 9.13
N ALA A 137 15.01 -16.73 9.16
CA ALA A 137 15.98 -16.17 10.10
C ALA A 137 16.04 -14.64 9.93
N PRO A 138 16.21 -13.86 11.02
CA PRO A 138 16.28 -12.41 10.95
C PRO A 138 17.27 -11.96 9.88
N ALA A 139 16.89 -10.98 9.06
CA ALA A 139 17.82 -10.32 8.16
C ALA A 139 18.97 -9.74 8.99
N GLN A 140 20.20 -10.11 8.69
CA GLN A 140 21.37 -9.55 9.38
C GLN A 140 21.44 -8.05 9.11
N SER A 141 21.88 -7.28 10.11
CA SER A 141 22.08 -5.86 9.90
C SER A 141 23.04 -5.63 8.72
N GLY A 142 22.58 -4.86 7.73
CA GLY A 142 23.33 -4.56 6.51
C GLY A 142 22.99 -5.43 5.29
N THR A 143 22.06 -6.39 5.39
CA THR A 143 21.64 -7.25 4.26
C THR A 143 20.28 -6.89 3.66
N TRP A 144 19.77 -5.69 3.92
CA TRP A 144 18.46 -5.26 3.42
C TRP A 144 18.47 -4.98 1.91
N PRO A 145 17.27 -5.00 1.27
CA PRO A 145 17.15 -4.70 -0.14
C PRO A 145 17.76 -3.35 -0.55
N THR A 146 18.39 -3.33 -1.72
CA THR A 146 19.02 -2.17 -2.36
C THR A 146 18.60 -2.07 -3.81
N ALA A 147 18.96 -0.98 -4.50
CA ALA A 147 18.77 -0.82 -5.94
C ALA A 147 19.27 -2.02 -6.77
N ALA A 148 20.35 -2.70 -6.33
CA ALA A 148 20.91 -3.83 -7.07
C ALA A 148 20.12 -5.14 -6.87
N THR A 149 19.41 -5.27 -5.74
CA THR A 149 18.69 -6.49 -5.36
C THR A 149 17.19 -6.39 -5.61
N THR A 150 16.68 -5.21 -5.94
CA THR A 150 15.27 -4.96 -6.24
C THR A 150 15.07 -4.43 -7.66
N GLY A 151 13.82 -4.34 -8.09
CA GLY A 151 13.48 -3.91 -9.43
C GLY A 151 13.86 -4.95 -10.48
N TYR A 152 13.72 -4.57 -11.76
CA TYR A 152 14.15 -5.45 -12.84
C TYR A 152 15.68 -5.63 -12.81
N PRO A 153 16.21 -6.82 -13.14
CA PRO A 153 17.65 -7.04 -13.14
C PRO A 153 18.39 -6.10 -14.10
N ALA A 154 19.55 -5.58 -13.68
CA ALA A 154 20.40 -4.77 -14.56
C ALA A 154 20.78 -5.56 -15.83
N GLY A 155 20.77 -4.88 -16.97
CA GLY A 155 21.02 -5.51 -18.28
C GLY A 155 19.83 -6.23 -18.90
N THR A 156 18.65 -6.19 -18.27
CA THR A 156 17.41 -6.69 -18.88
C THR A 156 17.05 -5.83 -20.09
N ASN A 157 16.83 -6.46 -21.24
CA ASN A 157 16.29 -5.80 -22.42
C ASN A 157 14.77 -5.75 -22.34
N LEU A 158 14.22 -4.62 -21.89
CA LEU A 158 12.78 -4.45 -21.74
C LEU A 158 12.11 -4.22 -23.10
N LYS A 159 10.97 -4.87 -23.31
CA LYS A 159 10.09 -4.65 -24.45
C LYS A 159 9.10 -3.54 -24.10
N PRO A 160 9.03 -2.44 -24.86
CA PRO A 160 8.09 -1.38 -24.58
C PRO A 160 6.65 -1.85 -24.80
N SER A 161 5.75 -1.40 -23.93
CA SER A 161 4.30 -1.52 -24.02
C SER A 161 3.67 -0.22 -23.51
N ASP A 162 2.47 0.11 -23.96
CA ASP A 162 1.62 1.07 -23.25
C ASP A 162 1.10 0.44 -21.95
N GLY A 163 0.44 1.24 -21.11
CA GLY A 163 -0.42 0.73 -20.04
C GLY A 163 -1.48 -0.24 -20.56
N ILE A 164 -1.92 -1.18 -19.73
CA ILE A 164 -2.78 -2.29 -20.14
C ILE A 164 -3.79 -2.68 -19.05
N THR A 165 -4.96 -3.14 -19.47
CA THR A 165 -5.85 -3.94 -18.64
C THR A 165 -5.65 -5.42 -18.99
N VAL A 166 -5.16 -6.21 -18.04
CA VAL A 166 -4.93 -7.65 -18.19
C VAL A 166 -6.22 -8.39 -17.90
N THR A 167 -6.83 -9.00 -18.91
CA THR A 167 -8.12 -9.70 -18.82
C THR A 167 -8.01 -11.22 -19.05
N THR A 168 -6.79 -11.74 -19.19
CA THR A 168 -6.53 -13.16 -19.43
C THR A 168 -5.91 -13.80 -18.20
N ASP A 169 -6.61 -14.77 -17.62
CA ASP A 169 -6.12 -15.57 -16.50
C ASP A 169 -4.82 -16.28 -16.87
N GLY A 170 -3.85 -16.29 -15.95
CA GLY A 170 -2.54 -16.91 -16.16
C GLY A 170 -1.60 -16.13 -17.08
N ALA A 171 -1.94 -14.89 -17.47
CA ALA A 171 -1.06 -14.07 -18.29
C ALA A 171 0.29 -13.85 -17.61
N VAL A 172 1.37 -13.90 -18.39
CA VAL A 172 2.74 -13.67 -17.93
C VAL A 172 3.38 -12.56 -18.74
N TYR A 173 3.85 -11.53 -18.05
CA TYR A 173 4.65 -10.45 -18.60
C TYR A 173 6.05 -10.52 -18.01
N ASP A 174 7.05 -10.71 -18.87
CA ASP A 174 8.45 -10.89 -18.49
C ASP A 174 9.34 -9.99 -19.35
N GLY A 175 10.10 -9.10 -18.71
CA GLY A 175 10.94 -8.15 -19.43
C GLY A 175 10.14 -7.09 -20.20
N VAL A 176 9.09 -6.53 -19.60
CA VAL A 176 8.24 -5.51 -20.23
C VAL A 176 8.46 -4.15 -19.56
N GLU A 177 8.53 -3.09 -20.35
CA GLU A 177 8.42 -1.72 -19.86
C GLU A 177 7.04 -1.18 -20.22
N PHE A 178 6.17 -1.09 -19.21
CA PHE A 178 4.84 -0.51 -19.35
C PHE A 178 4.90 1.01 -19.19
N ASN A 179 4.43 1.74 -20.20
CA ASN A 179 4.32 3.20 -20.18
C ASN A 179 2.88 3.61 -19.87
N GLY A 180 2.49 3.40 -18.62
CA GLY A 180 1.15 3.64 -18.10
C GLY A 180 0.76 2.60 -17.07
N ASP A 181 -0.47 2.70 -16.57
CA ASP A 181 -0.98 1.81 -15.53
C ASP A 181 -1.20 0.39 -16.04
N VAL A 182 -0.99 -0.58 -15.15
CA VAL A 182 -1.29 -1.99 -15.38
C VAL A 182 -2.45 -2.37 -14.46
N THR A 183 -3.66 -2.45 -15.04
CA THR A 183 -4.86 -2.88 -14.32
C THR A 183 -5.03 -4.38 -14.46
N ILE A 184 -5.19 -5.10 -13.36
CA ILE A 184 -5.35 -6.56 -13.33
C ILE A 184 -6.83 -6.88 -13.15
N GLU A 185 -7.42 -7.43 -14.22
CA GLU A 185 -8.77 -7.97 -14.27
C GLU A 185 -8.74 -9.47 -14.65
N ALA A 186 -7.80 -10.20 -14.04
CA ALA A 186 -7.58 -11.62 -14.31
C ALA A 186 -6.89 -12.31 -13.12
N ASN A 187 -7.10 -13.60 -12.96
CA ASN A 187 -6.47 -14.41 -11.93
C ASN A 187 -5.10 -14.93 -12.35
N ASN A 188 -4.24 -15.24 -11.38
CA ASN A 188 -2.97 -15.95 -11.59
C ASN A 188 -2.01 -15.23 -12.55
N VAL A 189 -2.08 -13.89 -12.60
CA VAL A 189 -1.20 -13.08 -13.45
C VAL A 189 0.19 -13.01 -12.84
N THR A 190 1.23 -13.09 -13.68
CA THR A 190 2.61 -12.84 -13.28
C THR A 190 3.18 -11.66 -14.06
N ILE A 191 3.73 -10.68 -13.36
CA ILE A 191 4.57 -9.62 -13.93
C ILE A 191 5.95 -9.77 -13.31
N ARG A 192 6.97 -10.00 -14.13
CA ARG A 192 8.34 -10.18 -13.63
C ARG A 192 9.41 -9.52 -14.47
N ASN A 193 10.55 -9.21 -13.85
CA ASN A 193 11.71 -8.59 -14.50
C ASN A 193 11.34 -7.36 -15.34
N SER A 194 10.37 -6.58 -14.89
CA SER A 194 9.68 -5.57 -15.69
C SER A 194 9.79 -4.19 -15.05
N LYS A 195 9.41 -3.16 -15.80
CA LYS A 195 9.27 -1.80 -15.31
C LYS A 195 7.87 -1.30 -15.60
N VAL A 196 7.26 -0.61 -14.65
CA VAL A 196 5.97 0.05 -14.78
C VAL A 196 6.17 1.54 -14.53
N ASN A 197 6.07 2.36 -15.57
CA ASN A 197 6.03 3.82 -15.50
C ASN A 197 4.57 4.27 -15.25
N GLY A 198 4.00 3.80 -14.14
CA GLY A 198 2.58 3.83 -13.81
C GLY A 198 2.34 3.01 -12.53
N ARG A 199 1.07 2.77 -12.17
CA ARG A 199 0.73 1.90 -11.03
C ARG A 199 0.28 0.51 -11.46
N ILE A 200 0.36 -0.43 -10.52
CA ILE A 200 -0.25 -1.77 -10.65
C ILE A 200 -1.51 -1.80 -9.79
N ASP A 201 -2.63 -2.12 -10.40
CA ASP A 201 -3.95 -2.09 -9.76
C ASP A 201 -4.69 -3.40 -9.93
N ILE A 202 -4.72 -4.23 -8.89
CA ILE A 202 -5.52 -5.45 -8.89
C ILE A 202 -6.95 -5.15 -8.41
N ARG A 203 -7.91 -5.44 -9.28
CA ARG A 203 -9.34 -5.23 -9.03
C ARG A 203 -9.95 -6.48 -8.40
N ALA A 204 -10.83 -6.28 -7.43
CA ALA A 204 -11.69 -7.37 -6.96
C ALA A 204 -12.61 -7.86 -8.11
N PRO A 205 -12.90 -9.17 -8.20
CA PRO A 205 -12.56 -10.23 -7.24
C PRO A 205 -11.29 -11.01 -7.60
N TYR A 206 -10.45 -10.49 -8.50
CA TYR A 206 -9.31 -11.24 -9.03
C TYR A 206 -8.22 -11.46 -7.97
N ALA A 207 -7.46 -12.55 -8.14
CA ALA A 207 -6.50 -12.99 -7.13
C ALA A 207 -5.23 -13.62 -7.74
N ASN A 208 -4.25 -13.84 -6.88
CA ASN A 208 -2.98 -14.50 -7.17
C ASN A 208 -2.11 -13.73 -8.17
N LEU A 209 -2.06 -12.40 -8.04
CA LEU A 209 -1.08 -11.60 -8.78
C LEU A 209 0.31 -11.79 -8.16
N LEU A 210 1.28 -12.19 -9.00
CA LEU A 210 2.69 -12.18 -8.65
C LEU A 210 3.39 -11.00 -9.35
N VAL A 211 4.00 -10.12 -8.57
CA VAL A 211 4.86 -9.03 -9.05
C VAL A 211 6.27 -9.30 -8.54
N GLN A 212 7.19 -9.71 -9.41
CA GLN A 212 8.52 -10.17 -8.99
C GLN A 212 9.65 -9.44 -9.73
N ARG A 213 10.61 -8.86 -9.01
CA ARG A 213 11.72 -8.11 -9.63
C ARG A 213 11.18 -7.05 -10.60
N VAL A 214 10.26 -6.23 -10.12
CA VAL A 214 9.63 -5.16 -10.91
C VAL A 214 9.97 -3.81 -10.30
N GLU A 215 10.35 -2.86 -11.15
CA GLU A 215 10.40 -1.45 -10.76
C GLU A 215 9.03 -0.81 -11.04
N ILE A 216 8.45 -0.15 -10.04
CA ILE A 216 7.21 0.62 -10.14
C ILE A 216 7.58 2.09 -9.92
N ALA A 217 7.74 2.81 -11.02
CA ALA A 217 8.21 4.18 -11.03
C ALA A 217 7.02 5.14 -11.10
N GLY A 218 6.90 5.96 -10.07
CA GLY A 218 5.88 7.00 -10.01
C GLY A 218 6.27 8.26 -10.76
N PRO A 219 5.31 9.15 -10.98
CA PRO A 219 5.51 10.41 -11.71
C PRO A 219 6.39 11.44 -10.97
N GLY A 220 6.83 11.16 -9.73
CA GLY A 220 7.89 11.90 -9.03
C GLY A 220 7.41 12.95 -8.04
N ALA A 221 8.32 13.84 -7.62
CA ALA A 221 8.20 14.74 -6.46
C ALA A 221 6.94 15.62 -6.41
N GLY A 222 6.34 15.95 -7.57
CA GLY A 222 5.15 16.80 -7.66
C GLY A 222 3.82 16.06 -7.54
N TYR A 223 3.84 14.72 -7.42
CA TYR A 223 2.65 13.89 -7.49
C TYR A 223 2.30 13.28 -6.13
N THR A 224 1.50 14.00 -5.37
CA THR A 224 1.04 13.59 -4.04
C THR A 224 -0.38 13.07 -4.07
N THR A 225 -0.68 12.17 -5.01
CA THR A 225 -2.00 11.56 -5.08
C THR A 225 -2.17 10.49 -4.01
N LYS A 226 -3.42 10.18 -3.68
CA LYS A 226 -3.81 9.13 -2.74
C LYS A 226 -3.75 7.72 -3.35
N TYR A 227 -3.33 7.58 -4.61
CA TYR A 227 -3.23 6.28 -5.25
C TYR A 227 -1.87 5.65 -4.96
N PRO A 228 -1.84 4.37 -4.57
CA PRO A 228 -0.59 3.68 -4.34
C PRO A 228 0.07 3.27 -5.66
N GLY A 229 1.40 3.10 -5.64
CA GLY A 229 2.13 2.44 -6.72
C GLY A 229 1.65 1.00 -6.97
N ILE A 230 1.22 0.29 -5.92
CA ILE A 230 0.55 -1.02 -6.02
C ILE A 230 -0.57 -1.20 -4.98
N GLY A 231 -1.69 -1.78 -5.38
CA GLY A 231 -2.82 -2.15 -4.49
C GLY A 231 -3.91 -2.93 -5.24
N TYR A 232 -4.96 -3.47 -4.60
CA TYR A 232 -5.27 -3.41 -3.15
C TYR A 232 -5.32 -4.78 -2.46
N ASP A 233 -5.60 -5.88 -3.16
CA ASP A 233 -5.80 -7.20 -2.53
C ASP A 233 -5.11 -8.33 -3.29
N ASN A 234 -4.88 -9.46 -2.62
CA ASN A 234 -4.56 -10.75 -3.26
C ASN A 234 -3.31 -10.76 -4.16
N PHE A 235 -2.25 -10.06 -3.74
CA PHE A 235 -0.99 -10.02 -4.48
C PHE A 235 0.23 -10.39 -3.64
N THR A 236 1.26 -10.88 -4.33
CA THR A 236 2.62 -11.05 -3.80
C THR A 236 3.57 -10.14 -4.56
N ALA A 237 4.26 -9.25 -3.86
CA ALA A 237 5.35 -8.44 -4.37
C ALA A 237 6.69 -8.96 -3.80
N ASP A 238 7.61 -9.37 -4.67
CA ASP A 238 8.90 -9.97 -4.29
C ASP A 238 10.07 -9.31 -5.01
N GLY A 239 10.96 -8.66 -4.27
CA GLY A 239 12.09 -7.96 -4.87
C GLY A 239 11.68 -6.74 -5.70
N VAL A 240 10.57 -6.07 -5.36
CA VAL A 240 10.12 -4.88 -6.09
C VAL A 240 10.86 -3.63 -5.63
N ASN A 241 11.00 -2.67 -6.53
CA ASN A 241 11.51 -1.33 -6.26
C ASN A 241 10.39 -0.32 -6.56
N ILE A 242 9.86 0.33 -5.52
CA ILE A 242 8.74 1.28 -5.67
C ILE A 242 9.21 2.65 -5.24
N HIS A 243 9.01 3.65 -6.10
CA HIS A 243 9.38 5.04 -5.79
C HIS A 243 8.50 6.07 -6.50
N GLY A 244 8.52 7.31 -6.04
CA GLY A 244 7.84 8.42 -6.72
C GLY A 244 6.31 8.41 -6.62
N TRP A 245 5.73 7.63 -5.70
CA TRP A 245 4.30 7.51 -5.45
C TRP A 245 3.93 8.02 -4.06
N GLY A 246 2.78 8.70 -3.93
CA GLY A 246 2.32 9.25 -2.66
C GLY A 246 2.22 8.18 -1.55
N ASP A 247 1.62 7.04 -1.85
CA ASP A 247 1.83 5.82 -1.07
C ASP A 247 2.57 4.79 -1.95
N GLY A 248 3.58 4.11 -1.41
CA GLY A 248 4.27 3.07 -2.16
C GLY A 248 3.35 1.88 -2.47
N ALA A 249 2.80 1.29 -1.41
CA ALA A 249 1.77 0.26 -1.48
C ALA A 249 0.61 0.57 -0.55
N MET A 250 -0.62 0.23 -0.97
CA MET A 250 -1.80 0.24 -0.12
C MET A 250 -2.63 -1.01 -0.33
N PHE A 251 -3.10 -1.64 0.74
CA PHE A 251 -3.82 -2.90 0.65
C PHE A 251 -4.78 -3.18 1.81
N ASP A 252 -5.78 -4.03 1.53
CA ASP A 252 -6.86 -4.35 2.45
C ASP A 252 -6.90 -5.85 2.83
N SER A 253 -6.40 -6.79 2.02
CA SER A 253 -6.39 -8.22 2.38
C SER A 253 -5.44 -9.09 1.55
N ASN A 254 -4.92 -10.15 2.19
CA ASN A 254 -4.16 -11.23 1.52
C ASN A 254 -2.96 -10.73 0.70
N VAL A 255 -2.04 -10.01 1.36
CA VAL A 255 -0.87 -9.41 0.70
C VAL A 255 0.43 -9.92 1.29
N THR A 256 1.37 -10.28 0.42
CA THR A 256 2.77 -10.52 0.78
C THR A 256 3.64 -9.49 0.09
N ILE A 257 4.44 -8.74 0.84
CA ILE A 257 5.51 -7.88 0.31
C ILE A 257 6.81 -8.33 0.96
N LYS A 258 7.76 -8.80 0.15
CA LYS A 258 9.03 -9.32 0.65
C LYS A 258 10.22 -8.92 -0.19
N ASN A 259 11.39 -8.88 0.44
CA ASN A 259 12.68 -8.59 -0.22
C ASN A 259 12.68 -7.28 -1.03
N SER A 260 11.78 -6.34 -0.72
CA SER A 260 11.47 -5.19 -1.55
C SER A 260 11.99 -3.89 -0.96
N TRP A 261 12.15 -2.87 -1.81
CA TRP A 261 12.59 -1.54 -1.42
C TRP A 261 11.56 -0.52 -1.86
N ILE A 262 11.02 0.23 -0.91
CA ILE A 262 10.06 1.31 -1.16
C ILE A 262 10.67 2.60 -0.62
N HIS A 263 10.85 3.60 -1.48
CA HIS A 263 11.65 4.79 -1.18
C HIS A 263 11.27 5.99 -2.05
N ASP A 264 11.92 7.13 -1.83
CA ASP A 264 11.70 8.38 -2.58
C ASP A 264 10.20 8.73 -2.71
N ILE A 265 9.49 8.60 -1.59
CA ILE A 265 8.05 8.90 -1.48
C ILE A 265 7.86 10.42 -1.50
N PRO A 266 7.14 11.00 -2.48
CA PRO A 266 6.83 12.42 -2.52
C PRO A 266 5.84 12.81 -1.42
N VAL A 267 6.00 14.00 -0.87
CA VAL A 267 5.08 14.69 0.05
C VAL A 267 4.91 16.14 -0.38
N SER A 268 3.76 16.74 -0.04
CA SER A 268 3.49 18.16 -0.31
C SER A 268 2.33 18.66 0.53
N GLY A 269 2.25 19.97 0.79
CA GLY A 269 1.09 20.61 1.41
C GLY A 269 0.67 19.94 2.73
N ASP A 270 -0.52 19.32 2.73
CA ASP A 270 -1.09 18.58 3.86
C ASP A 270 -1.17 17.05 3.58
N SER A 271 -0.30 16.53 2.71
CA SER A 271 -0.25 15.09 2.41
C SER A 271 0.06 14.25 3.66
N HIS A 272 -0.35 12.98 3.65
CA HIS A 272 -0.11 12.01 4.71
C HIS A 272 0.39 10.70 4.11
N ASN A 273 1.61 10.75 3.61
CA ASN A 273 2.16 9.76 2.70
C ASN A 273 3.10 8.79 3.43
N GLN A 274 3.27 7.59 2.87
CA GLN A 274 4.03 6.51 3.51
C GLN A 274 4.53 5.47 2.51
N ALA A 275 5.47 4.63 2.94
CA ALA A 275 5.93 3.52 2.09
C ALA A 275 4.83 2.44 1.97
N ILE A 276 4.18 2.08 3.08
CA ILE A 276 3.07 1.11 3.11
C ILE A 276 1.92 1.62 3.97
N LEU A 277 0.70 1.61 3.42
CA LEU A 277 -0.55 1.89 4.12
C LEU A 277 -1.46 0.66 4.14
N SER A 278 -2.07 0.38 5.29
CA SER A 278 -3.32 -0.38 5.36
C SER A 278 -4.22 0.21 6.43
N LEU A 279 -5.54 0.22 6.16
CA LEU A 279 -6.55 0.74 7.07
C LEU A 279 -7.26 -0.36 7.87
N GLY A 280 -6.71 -1.57 7.83
CA GLY A 280 -7.25 -2.78 8.47
C GLY A 280 -7.29 -3.94 7.49
N GLY A 281 -7.48 -5.15 8.03
CA GLY A 281 -7.73 -6.35 7.24
C GLY A 281 -6.81 -7.52 7.57
N PRO A 282 -7.11 -8.71 7.01
CA PRO A 282 -6.43 -9.94 7.36
C PRO A 282 -5.28 -10.30 6.42
N ASN A 283 -4.39 -11.16 6.92
CA ASN A 283 -3.42 -11.96 6.15
C ASN A 283 -2.36 -11.11 5.44
N PHE A 284 -1.50 -10.46 6.23
CA PHE A 284 -0.38 -9.69 5.73
C PHE A 284 0.96 -10.34 6.07
N THR A 285 1.88 -10.35 5.12
CA THR A 285 3.26 -10.81 5.33
C THR A 285 4.22 -9.78 4.75
N ILE A 286 4.87 -9.01 5.62
CA ILE A 286 5.80 -7.93 5.29
C ILE A 286 7.19 -8.32 5.80
N VAL A 287 8.03 -8.88 4.94
CA VAL A 287 9.27 -9.55 5.36
C VAL A 287 10.51 -9.10 4.59
N ASN A 288 11.59 -8.80 5.32
CA ASN A 288 12.89 -8.44 4.73
C ASN A 288 12.82 -7.29 3.72
N ASN A 289 12.01 -6.27 4.01
CA ASN A 289 11.91 -5.08 3.17
C ASN A 289 12.79 -3.95 3.71
N ARG A 290 13.16 -3.02 2.84
CA ARG A 290 13.63 -1.68 3.22
C ARG A 290 12.53 -0.69 2.91
N LEU A 291 12.01 -0.01 3.92
CA LEU A 291 10.92 0.95 3.79
C LEU A 291 11.40 2.33 4.24
N ASP A 292 11.51 3.25 3.29
CA ASP A 292 12.05 4.58 3.51
C ASP A 292 10.95 5.63 3.32
N ALA A 293 10.46 6.16 4.42
CA ALA A 293 9.80 7.46 4.47
C ALA A 293 10.84 8.58 4.60
N GLY A 294 10.46 9.82 4.27
CA GLY A 294 11.32 10.98 4.49
C GLY A 294 11.24 11.51 5.93
N ASN A 295 11.73 12.72 6.14
CA ASN A 295 11.75 13.40 7.45
C ASN A 295 10.89 14.67 7.51
N GLU A 296 10.17 14.97 6.43
CA GLU A 296 9.21 16.07 6.38
C GLU A 296 8.00 15.77 7.28
N GLY A 297 7.36 16.82 7.82
CA GLY A 297 6.25 16.69 8.77
C GLY A 297 4.98 16.02 8.21
N ASN A 298 4.96 15.80 6.90
CA ASN A 298 3.84 15.30 6.12
C ASN A 298 3.94 13.79 5.85
N PHE A 299 5.03 13.16 6.31
CA PHE A 299 5.13 11.69 6.31
C PHE A 299 4.42 11.12 7.54
N THR A 300 3.54 10.14 7.31
CA THR A 300 2.92 9.38 8.40
C THR A 300 3.94 8.41 9.00
N ALA A 301 4.40 7.44 8.20
CA ALA A 301 5.36 6.43 8.61
C ALA A 301 6.04 5.73 7.43
N ALA A 302 7.03 4.88 7.73
CA ALA A 302 7.49 3.88 6.76
C ALA A 302 6.44 2.77 6.60
N LEU A 303 5.86 2.30 7.71
CA LEU A 303 4.75 1.35 7.71
C LEU A 303 3.62 1.91 8.57
N SER A 304 2.44 2.15 7.97
CA SER A 304 1.25 2.49 8.74
C SER A 304 0.19 1.42 8.63
N PHE A 305 0.05 0.64 9.69
CA PHE A 305 -1.14 -0.12 9.98
C PHE A 305 -2.02 0.71 10.91
N LEU A 306 -3.10 1.25 10.35
CA LEU A 306 -4.05 2.11 11.06
C LEU A 306 -5.38 1.36 11.12
N ASN A 307 -5.81 0.89 12.29
CA ASN A 307 -7.00 0.02 12.41
C ASN A 307 -8.29 0.84 12.41
N GLN A 308 -8.45 1.69 11.40
CA GLN A 308 -9.52 2.67 11.28
C GLN A 308 -10.75 2.09 10.58
N TRP A 309 -10.57 1.14 9.67
CA TRP A 309 -11.64 0.47 8.91
C TRP A 309 -11.84 -0.98 9.33
N ASP A 310 -10.79 -1.69 9.69
CA ASP A 310 -10.92 -3.03 10.26
C ASP A 310 -9.79 -3.34 11.25
N ALA A 311 -9.94 -4.44 11.98
CA ALA A 311 -8.86 -5.03 12.76
C ALA A 311 -7.77 -5.58 11.83
N PHE A 312 -6.53 -5.62 12.33
CA PHE A 312 -5.48 -6.41 11.71
C PHE A 312 -5.52 -7.83 12.27
N THR A 313 -5.55 -8.82 11.39
CA THR A 313 -5.46 -10.22 11.82
C THR A 313 -4.47 -11.02 10.97
N ASN A 314 -3.80 -11.99 11.59
CA ASN A 314 -2.83 -12.86 10.91
C ASN A 314 -1.79 -12.05 10.12
N THR A 315 -1.06 -11.19 10.83
CA THR A 315 -0.11 -10.24 10.25
C THR A 315 1.29 -10.54 10.77
N LEU A 316 2.23 -10.78 9.84
CA LEU A 316 3.64 -10.93 10.14
C LEU A 316 4.43 -9.77 9.54
N VAL A 317 5.16 -9.05 10.40
CA VAL A 317 6.10 -8.00 10.03
C VAL A 317 7.47 -8.37 10.57
N GLN A 318 8.35 -8.86 9.71
CA GLN A 318 9.61 -9.46 10.15
C GLN A 318 10.85 -9.01 9.39
N GLY A 319 11.93 -8.71 10.12
CA GLY A 319 13.25 -8.50 9.52
C GLY A 319 13.35 -7.29 8.60
N ASN A 320 12.40 -6.36 8.69
CA ASN A 320 12.39 -5.15 7.85
C ASN A 320 13.34 -4.08 8.40
N LEU A 321 13.82 -3.20 7.53
CA LEU A 321 14.41 -1.93 7.89
C LEU A 321 13.39 -0.82 7.66
N PHE A 322 13.08 -0.05 8.70
CA PHE A 322 12.22 1.13 8.62
C PHE A 322 13.06 2.39 8.75
N ASN A 323 12.76 3.42 7.97
CA ASN A 323 13.38 4.74 8.06
C ASN A 323 12.35 5.85 7.89
N GLY A 324 12.38 6.87 8.74
CA GLY A 324 11.63 8.11 8.55
C GLY A 324 10.17 8.07 9.01
N GLY A 325 9.46 9.16 8.74
CA GLY A 325 8.08 9.38 9.15
C GLY A 325 7.90 10.17 10.44
N GLY A 326 6.64 10.45 10.78
CA GLY A 326 6.27 10.93 12.11
C GLY A 326 6.62 9.87 13.17
N TYR A 327 6.16 8.64 12.96
CA TYR A 327 6.72 7.44 13.57
C TYR A 327 7.26 6.54 12.45
N CYS A 328 8.21 5.64 12.73
CA CYS A 328 8.58 4.66 11.70
C CYS A 328 7.50 3.62 11.46
N VAL A 329 6.76 3.25 12.52
CA VAL A 329 5.71 2.23 12.48
C VAL A 329 4.48 2.67 13.26
N TYR A 330 3.30 2.53 12.63
CA TYR A 330 2.03 2.36 13.34
C TYR A 330 1.68 0.87 13.34
N GLY A 331 1.45 0.29 14.52
CA GLY A 331 1.35 -1.16 14.71
C GLY A 331 -0.05 -1.78 14.56
N GLY A 332 -1.07 -1.00 14.19
CA GLY A 332 -2.43 -1.51 13.97
C GLY A 332 -3.29 -1.73 15.22
N GLY A 333 -2.93 -1.11 16.36
CA GLY A 333 -3.63 -1.22 17.64
C GLY A 333 -3.97 0.14 18.25
N GLU A 334 -4.49 1.10 17.46
CA GLU A 334 -4.91 2.41 17.97
C GLU A 334 -6.07 2.25 18.96
N ASP A 335 -6.05 2.94 20.12
CA ASP A 335 -7.03 2.76 21.20
C ASP A 335 -8.50 2.73 20.72
N LYS A 336 -8.90 3.73 19.92
CA LYS A 336 -10.27 3.84 19.40
C LYS A 336 -10.61 2.72 18.41
N GLY A 337 -9.67 2.38 17.53
CA GLY A 337 -9.84 1.30 16.57
C GLY A 337 -9.94 -0.04 17.29
N ASN A 338 -9.02 -0.29 18.22
CA ASN A 338 -8.84 -1.55 18.91
C ASN A 338 -9.96 -1.83 19.91
N ALA A 339 -10.49 -0.80 20.57
CA ALA A 339 -11.68 -0.92 21.43
C ALA A 339 -12.94 -1.40 20.65
N ALA A 340 -13.04 -1.06 19.36
CA ALA A 340 -14.16 -1.47 18.51
C ALA A 340 -13.87 -2.76 17.71
N ARG A 341 -12.60 -2.96 17.33
CA ARG A 341 -12.13 -3.98 16.37
C ARG A 341 -10.72 -4.42 16.80
N PRO A 342 -10.62 -5.31 17.80
CA PRO A 342 -9.32 -5.65 18.37
C PRO A 342 -8.45 -6.43 17.39
N SER A 343 -7.27 -5.90 17.11
CA SER A 343 -6.27 -6.57 16.29
C SER A 343 -5.68 -7.78 17.02
N SER A 344 -5.48 -8.89 16.32
CA SER A 344 -5.02 -10.15 16.91
C SER A 344 -4.08 -10.91 15.99
N ASN A 345 -3.17 -11.70 16.56
CA ASN A 345 -2.13 -12.39 15.81
C ASN A 345 -1.32 -11.44 14.90
N VAL A 346 -0.97 -10.26 15.43
CA VAL A 346 -0.09 -9.26 14.80
C VAL A 346 1.31 -9.39 15.39
N GLN A 347 2.27 -9.80 14.58
CA GLN A 347 3.61 -10.15 15.03
C GLN A 347 4.65 -9.23 14.38
N PHE A 348 5.34 -8.44 15.20
CA PHE A 348 6.49 -7.63 14.81
C PHE A 348 7.76 -8.28 15.37
N LEU A 349 8.53 -8.91 14.48
CA LEU A 349 9.66 -9.75 14.86
C LEU A 349 10.96 -9.24 14.22
N ASP A 350 11.99 -9.02 15.03
CA ASP A 350 13.36 -8.81 14.57
C ASP A 350 13.53 -7.69 13.52
N ASN A 351 12.71 -6.64 13.61
CA ASN A 351 12.81 -5.50 12.70
C ASN A 351 13.88 -4.51 13.18
N THR A 352 14.50 -3.82 12.23
CA THR A 352 15.47 -2.76 12.50
C THR A 352 14.88 -1.38 12.22
N PHE A 353 15.07 -0.47 13.17
CA PHE A 353 14.66 0.92 13.10
C PHE A 353 15.90 1.78 12.82
N GLY A 354 16.00 2.28 11.59
CA GLY A 354 17.13 3.06 11.15
C GLY A 354 17.17 4.46 11.75
N SER A 355 18.27 5.16 11.50
CA SER A 355 18.47 6.54 11.96
C SER A 355 18.86 7.49 10.82
N GLU A 356 18.79 7.03 9.57
CA GLU A 356 19.21 7.80 8.38
C GLU A 356 18.38 9.07 8.17
N LYS A 357 17.09 9.01 8.51
CA LYS A 357 16.12 10.10 8.27
C LYS A 357 15.85 10.93 9.52
N ASN A 358 15.70 10.26 10.66
CA ASN A 358 15.55 10.87 11.99
C ASN A 358 16.32 10.02 13.02
N PRO A 359 16.94 10.63 14.06
CA PRO A 359 17.71 9.88 15.08
C PRO A 359 16.91 8.81 15.84
N LYS A 360 15.58 8.97 15.93
CA LYS A 360 14.66 8.02 16.58
C LYS A 360 13.89 7.17 15.57
N CYS A 361 14.40 7.03 14.34
CA CYS A 361 13.71 6.48 13.16
C CYS A 361 12.60 7.39 12.63
N GLY A 362 11.64 7.79 13.47
CA GLY A 362 10.65 8.85 13.18
C GLY A 362 10.91 10.13 13.99
N TYR A 363 10.17 11.20 13.69
CA TYR A 363 10.22 12.45 14.44
C TYR A 363 9.79 12.26 15.91
N TYR A 364 8.66 11.58 16.12
CA TYR A 364 8.10 11.30 17.45
C TYR A 364 8.73 10.06 18.09
N GLY A 365 9.06 9.03 17.29
CA GLY A 365 9.70 7.82 17.78
C GLY A 365 9.68 6.67 16.78
N PRO A 366 10.18 5.49 17.18
CA PRO A 366 10.24 4.32 16.30
C PRO A 366 8.87 3.70 16.05
N VAL A 367 8.00 3.62 17.06
CA VAL A 367 6.71 2.93 16.97
C VAL A 367 5.63 3.63 17.79
N THR A 368 4.38 3.51 17.34
CA THR A 368 3.17 3.79 18.11
C THR A 368 2.06 2.79 17.77
N ALA A 369 0.96 2.82 18.51
CA ALA A 369 -0.28 2.11 18.21
C ALA A 369 -0.08 0.60 17.96
N PHE A 370 0.63 -0.09 18.85
CA PHE A 370 0.69 -1.55 18.86
C PHE A 370 0.03 -2.04 20.16
N ASP A 371 -0.94 -2.95 20.04
CA ASP A 371 -1.61 -3.53 21.20
C ASP A 371 -0.85 -4.77 21.70
N ALA A 372 0.01 -4.58 22.70
CA ALA A 372 0.75 -5.66 23.34
C ALA A 372 -0.14 -6.61 24.18
N GLY A 373 -1.36 -6.20 24.52
CA GLY A 373 -2.34 -7.04 25.21
C GLY A 373 -3.22 -7.87 24.27
N GLY A 374 -3.17 -7.60 22.96
CA GLY A 374 -3.99 -8.26 21.97
C GLY A 374 -3.67 -9.74 21.81
N ALA A 375 -4.71 -10.55 21.60
CA ALA A 375 -4.59 -12.00 21.55
C ALA A 375 -3.62 -12.45 20.45
N GLY A 376 -2.53 -13.13 20.82
CA GLY A 376 -1.52 -13.61 19.86
C GLY A 376 -0.64 -12.51 19.26
N ASN A 377 -0.77 -11.25 19.70
CA ASN A 377 0.13 -10.19 19.28
C ASN A 377 1.51 -10.41 19.90
N VAL A 378 2.56 -10.18 19.12
CA VAL A 378 3.94 -10.39 19.56
C VAL A 378 4.81 -9.23 19.11
N TRP A 379 5.58 -8.68 20.04
CA TRP A 379 6.65 -7.73 19.78
C TRP A 379 7.96 -8.28 20.33
N SER A 380 8.87 -8.70 19.47
CA SER A 380 10.11 -9.35 19.90
C SER A 380 11.27 -9.05 18.97
N GLY A 381 12.48 -8.93 19.53
CA GLY A 381 13.72 -8.77 18.75
C GLY A 381 13.88 -7.46 17.98
N ASN A 382 12.91 -6.54 18.08
CA ASN A 382 12.95 -5.25 17.41
C ASN A 382 14.01 -4.33 18.03
N ALA A 383 14.85 -3.72 17.20
CA ALA A 383 15.95 -2.87 17.67
C ALA A 383 16.23 -1.69 16.73
N MET A 384 16.79 -0.62 17.27
CA MET A 384 17.41 0.44 16.48
C MET A 384 18.63 -0.10 15.74
N ALA A 385 19.05 0.56 14.66
CA ALA A 385 20.23 0.17 13.88
C ALA A 385 21.55 0.11 14.70
N ASN A 386 21.61 0.78 15.85
CA ASN A 386 22.74 0.71 16.79
C ASN A 386 22.63 -0.46 17.80
N GLY A 387 21.64 -1.34 17.66
CA GLY A 387 21.37 -2.48 18.54
C GLY A 387 20.54 -2.16 19.79
N THR A 388 20.14 -0.90 20.02
CA THR A 388 19.28 -0.54 21.15
C THR A 388 17.90 -1.17 20.96
N ALA A 389 17.43 -1.93 21.94
CA ALA A 389 16.10 -2.54 21.87
C ALA A 389 15.00 -1.46 21.70
N VAL A 390 14.04 -1.73 20.82
CA VAL A 390 12.80 -0.97 20.69
C VAL A 390 11.71 -1.77 21.38
N THR A 391 11.13 -1.23 22.44
CA THR A 391 10.02 -1.85 23.15
C THR A 391 8.69 -1.52 22.47
N ALA A 392 7.68 -2.36 22.68
CA ALA A 392 6.30 -1.98 22.37
C ALA A 392 5.95 -0.67 23.12
N PRO A 393 5.12 0.21 22.51
CA PRO A 393 4.76 1.52 23.06
C PRO A 393 3.89 1.45 24.31
#